data_AF-A0A946S2D3-F1
#
_entry.id   AF-A0A946S2D3-F1
#
_cell.length_a   1.000
_cell.length_b   1.000
_cell.length_c   1.000
_cell.angle_alpha   90.00
_cell.angle_beta   90.00
_cell.angle_gamma   90.00
#
_symmetry.space_group_name_H-M   'P 1'
#
loop_
_entity.id
_entity.type
_entity.pdbx_description
1 polymer ?
#
loop_
_entity_poly.entity_id
_entity_poly.type
_entity_poly.pdbx_seq_one_letter_code
_entity_poly.pdbx_strand_id
1 'polypeptide(L)'
;MLFRLSILIIILIFSSFTNTRAQIMRIHLGEEEHDFNLSAIDSISFADSEPHFQYDVAGPTMSILISEALLNDESLITNDEIGVFNPRRICSRASVVPETFPEEPMGLGAFMGDQGEDRGFQPGEELDFRFWDASARLEYVAEADLIEGRELIWVGNGFIRIALHAGEE
;
A
#
# COMPACT_ATOMS: atom_id res chain seq x y z
N MET A 1 32.42 1.41 14.19
CA MET A 1 31.06 1.94 14.39
C MET A 1 30.28 1.66 13.12
N LEU A 2 29.57 0.53 13.07
CA LEU A 2 28.67 0.16 11.97
C LEU A 2 27.41 -0.39 12.64
N PHE A 3 26.32 0.36 12.58
CA PHE A 3 24.99 -0.14 12.92
C PHE A 3 24.48 -0.95 11.71
N ARG A 4 24.39 -2.27 11.85
CA ARG A 4 23.57 -3.08 10.95
C ARG A 4 22.14 -3.04 11.46
N LEU A 5 21.25 -2.45 10.68
CA LEU A 5 19.81 -2.47 10.94
C LEU A 5 19.27 -3.82 10.46
N SER A 6 19.17 -4.80 11.35
CA SER A 6 18.49 -6.06 11.05
C SER A 6 17.00 -5.90 11.35
N ILE A 7 16.17 -5.95 10.31
CA ILE A 7 14.71 -5.94 10.41
C ILE A 7 14.27 -7.26 11.05
N LEU A 8 13.58 -7.16 12.20
CA LEU A 8 13.05 -8.27 12.97
C LEU A 8 11.64 -8.64 12.45
N ILE A 9 11.50 -9.82 11.85
CA ILE A 9 10.19 -10.41 11.50
C ILE A 9 9.68 -11.15 12.75
N ILE A 10 8.61 -10.64 13.36
CA ILE A 10 7.95 -11.28 14.51
C ILE A 10 6.77 -12.10 13.99
N ILE A 11 6.90 -13.43 13.95
CA ILE A 11 5.78 -14.35 13.69
C ILE A 11 5.14 -14.66 15.04
N LEU A 12 3.96 -14.10 15.31
CA LEU A 12 3.20 -14.40 16.53
C LEU A 12 2.38 -15.67 16.34
N ILE A 13 2.89 -16.78 16.86
CA ILE A 13 2.12 -18.02 17.02
C ILE A 13 1.40 -17.94 18.38
N PHE A 14 0.10 -17.68 18.39
CA PHE A 14 -0.71 -17.71 19.61
C PHE A 14 -0.86 -19.16 20.11
N SER A 15 0.03 -19.61 20.98
CA SER A 15 -0.14 -20.86 21.72
C SER A 15 -0.85 -20.59 23.05
N SER A 16 -2.14 -20.92 23.13
CA SER A 16 -2.95 -21.23 24.32
C SER A 16 -2.76 -20.36 25.58
N PHE A 17 -3.76 -19.54 25.91
CA PHE A 17 -3.92 -18.95 27.25
C PHE A 17 -4.19 -20.04 28.30
N THR A 18 -3.19 -20.44 29.09
CA THR A 18 -3.42 -21.31 30.25
C THR A 18 -3.47 -20.50 31.55
N ASN A 19 -4.68 -20.41 32.11
CA ASN A 19 -5.03 -20.30 33.53
C ASN A 19 -4.59 -19.05 34.34
N THR A 20 -5.57 -18.19 34.58
CA THR A 20 -5.85 -17.40 35.80
C THR A 20 -4.67 -16.90 36.66
N ARG A 21 -3.97 -15.85 36.20
CA ARG A 21 -3.40 -14.70 36.98
C ARG A 21 -2.19 -14.04 36.32
N ALA A 22 -1.62 -14.64 35.28
CA ALA A 22 -0.53 -14.06 34.53
C ALA A 22 -1.06 -13.56 33.17
N GLN A 23 -1.14 -12.23 33.01
CA GLN A 23 -1.24 -11.63 31.68
C GLN A 23 0.16 -11.60 31.07
N ILE A 24 0.68 -12.75 30.65
CA ILE A 24 2.00 -12.83 30.01
C ILE A 24 1.79 -13.17 28.54
N MET A 25 2.36 -12.36 27.65
CA MET A 25 2.50 -12.69 26.23
C MET A 25 3.88 -13.29 26.02
N ARG A 26 3.90 -14.43 25.32
CA ARG A 26 5.13 -15.14 24.99
C ARG A 26 5.41 -14.99 23.50
N ILE A 27 6.54 -14.37 23.17
CA ILE A 27 6.99 -14.16 21.79
C ILE A 27 8.16 -15.09 21.53
N HIS A 28 8.12 -15.80 20.40
CA HIS A 28 9.22 -16.65 19.94
C HIS A 28 9.99 -15.89 18.85
N LEU A 29 11.29 -15.69 19.06
CA LEU A 29 12.20 -15.06 18.10
C LEU A 29 13.30 -16.06 17.75
N GLY A 30 13.10 -16.81 16.66
CA GLY A 30 13.95 -17.96 16.35
C GLY A 30 13.81 -19.05 17.42
N GLU A 31 14.92 -19.42 18.07
CA GLU A 31 14.92 -20.37 19.19
C GLU A 31 14.78 -19.68 20.57
N GLU A 32 14.76 -18.35 20.62
CA GLU A 32 14.65 -17.60 21.87
C GLU A 32 13.19 -17.35 22.25
N GLU A 33 12.88 -17.54 23.53
CA GLU A 33 11.57 -17.22 24.12
C GLU A 33 11.67 -15.95 24.96
N HIS A 34 10.74 -15.02 24.74
CA HIS A 34 10.62 -13.79 25.52
C HIS A 34 9.23 -13.68 26.15
N ASP A 35 9.21 -13.56 27.47
CA ASP A 35 8.00 -13.33 28.26
C ASP A 35 7.84 -11.83 28.53
N PHE A 36 6.72 -11.27 28.05
CA PHE A 36 6.33 -9.90 28.33
C PHE A 36 5.20 -9.90 29.36
N ASN A 37 5.44 -9.25 30.50
CA ASN A 37 4.38 -9.03 31.48
C ASN A 37 3.46 -7.91 31.01
N LEU A 38 2.20 -8.26 30.72
CA LEU A 38 1.16 -7.36 30.26
C LEU A 38 0.25 -6.88 31.40
N SER A 39 0.58 -7.15 32.67
CA SER A 39 -0.28 -6.84 33.82
C SER A 39 -0.65 -5.36 33.98
N ALA A 40 0.09 -4.48 33.33
CA ALA A 40 -0.11 -3.03 33.35
C ALA A 40 -0.41 -2.45 31.96
N ILE A 41 -0.67 -3.29 30.97
CA ILE A 41 -0.92 -2.88 29.59
C ILE A 41 -2.43 -2.80 29.37
N ASP A 42 -2.89 -1.60 29.01
CA ASP A 42 -4.31 -1.29 28.80
C ASP A 42 -4.80 -1.73 27.41
N SER A 43 -3.91 -1.70 26.41
CA SER A 43 -4.19 -2.20 25.06
C SER A 43 -2.90 -2.61 24.35
N ILE A 44 -3.04 -3.56 23.42
CA ILE A 44 -2.00 -3.95 22.46
C ILE A 44 -2.61 -3.72 21.09
N SER A 45 -2.05 -2.80 20.32
CA SER A 45 -2.33 -2.68 18.90
C SER A 45 -1.17 -3.27 18.12
N PHE A 46 -1.50 -3.98 17.06
CA PHE A 46 -0.55 -4.15 15.97
C PHE A 46 -0.45 -2.79 15.29
N ALA A 47 0.77 -2.35 15.00
CA ALA A 47 0.90 -1.27 14.04
C ALA A 47 0.34 -1.83 12.73
N ASP A 48 -0.84 -1.34 12.32
CA ASP A 48 -1.13 -1.24 10.89
C ASP A 48 0.14 -0.67 10.28
N SER A 49 0.72 -1.34 9.29
CA SER A 49 1.84 -0.75 8.57
C SER A 49 1.37 0.62 8.10
N GLU A 50 2.02 1.68 8.57
CA GLU A 50 1.73 3.02 8.06
C GLU A 50 1.80 2.94 6.53
N PRO A 51 0.84 3.57 5.80
CA PRO A 51 0.86 3.54 4.35
C PRO A 51 2.25 3.91 3.83
N HIS A 52 2.81 3.06 2.97
CA HIS A 52 4.14 3.25 2.39
C HIS A 52 4.16 4.50 1.51
N PHE A 53 3.13 4.67 0.67
CA PHE A 53 3.02 5.84 -0.18
C PHE A 53 2.36 7.01 0.54
N GLN A 54 3.13 8.08 0.72
CA GLN A 54 2.68 9.34 1.32
C GLN A 54 2.27 10.33 0.25
N TYR A 55 1.19 11.06 0.49
CA TYR A 55 0.64 12.06 -0.44
C TYR A 55 -0.12 13.15 0.30
N ASP A 56 -0.19 14.33 -0.33
CA ASP A 56 -1.01 15.44 0.14
C ASP A 56 -2.29 15.54 -0.69
N VAL A 57 -3.44 15.54 -0.02
CA VAL A 57 -4.73 15.66 -0.70
C VAL A 57 -5.07 17.13 -0.92
N ALA A 58 -5.20 17.55 -2.19
CA ALA A 58 -5.65 18.88 -2.57
C ALA A 58 -6.45 18.85 -3.88
N GLY A 59 -7.32 19.85 -4.06
CA GLY A 59 -7.91 20.16 -5.37
C GLY A 59 -8.87 19.12 -5.98
N PRO A 60 -9.23 19.31 -7.27
CA PRO A 60 -10.02 18.36 -8.04
C PRO A 60 -9.36 16.99 -8.13
N THR A 61 -10.17 15.95 -8.26
CA THR A 61 -9.69 14.57 -8.41
C THR A 61 -10.15 13.99 -9.73
N MET A 62 -9.35 13.06 -10.26
CA MET A 62 -9.73 12.12 -11.30
C MET A 62 -10.00 10.77 -10.65
N SER A 63 -11.07 10.09 -11.04
CA SER A 63 -11.40 8.75 -10.51
C SER A 63 -10.81 7.67 -11.41
N ILE A 64 -10.13 6.72 -10.82
CA ILE A 64 -9.52 5.57 -11.49
C ILE A 64 -10.13 4.31 -10.87
N LEU A 65 -10.70 3.44 -11.69
CA LEU A 65 -11.19 2.13 -11.26
C LEU A 65 -10.20 1.04 -11.70
N ILE A 66 -9.53 0.43 -10.74
CA ILE A 66 -8.55 -0.63 -10.98
C ILE A 66 -9.30 -1.96 -10.92
N SER A 67 -9.29 -2.68 -12.03
CA SER A 67 -10.02 -3.94 -12.17
C SER A 67 -9.19 -5.15 -11.81
N GLU A 68 -7.88 -5.02 -12.00
CA GLU A 68 -6.89 -6.07 -11.83
C GLU A 68 -5.53 -5.40 -11.61
N ALA A 69 -4.68 -6.01 -10.78
CA ALA A 69 -3.33 -5.57 -10.52
C ALA A 69 -2.46 -6.81 -10.28
N LEU A 70 -1.61 -7.15 -11.25
CA LEU A 70 -0.80 -8.37 -11.24
C LEU A 70 0.68 -8.05 -11.04
N LEU A 71 1.33 -8.72 -10.10
CA LEU A 71 2.77 -8.73 -9.91
C LEU A 71 3.29 -10.14 -10.23
N ASN A 72 4.02 -10.30 -11.33
CA ASN A 72 4.47 -11.60 -11.86
C ASN A 72 3.29 -12.58 -12.06
N ASP A 73 2.24 -12.13 -12.76
CA ASP A 73 0.99 -12.88 -13.01
C ASP A 73 0.16 -13.25 -11.77
N GLU A 74 0.54 -12.80 -10.58
CA GLU A 74 -0.21 -13.00 -9.33
C GLU A 74 -0.92 -11.71 -8.91
N SER A 75 -2.19 -11.80 -8.52
CA SER A 75 -2.92 -10.64 -8.00
C SER A 75 -2.25 -10.11 -6.75
N LEU A 76 -2.13 -8.78 -6.64
CA LEU A 76 -1.82 -8.14 -5.37
C LEU A 76 -2.83 -8.55 -4.30
N ILE A 77 -2.36 -8.59 -3.06
CA ILE A 77 -3.13 -9.06 -1.91
C ILE A 77 -3.24 -7.96 -0.85
N THR A 78 -4.06 -8.21 0.18
CA THR A 78 -4.23 -7.29 1.30
C THR A 78 -2.89 -6.86 1.90
N ASN A 79 -2.79 -5.57 2.22
CA ASN A 79 -1.62 -4.82 2.70
C ASN A 79 -0.63 -4.36 1.63
N ASP A 80 -0.72 -4.86 0.40
CA ASP A 80 -0.02 -4.22 -0.71
C ASP A 80 -0.66 -2.84 -1.00
N GLU A 81 0.05 -1.97 -1.70
CA GLU A 81 -0.48 -0.66 -2.09
C GLU A 81 -0.32 -0.39 -3.57
N ILE A 82 -1.27 0.37 -4.11
CA ILE A 82 -1.15 0.95 -5.44
C ILE A 82 -1.11 2.47 -5.32
N GLY A 83 -0.01 3.06 -5.79
CA GLY A 83 0.17 4.50 -5.88
C GLY A 83 0.07 5.01 -7.32
N VAL A 84 -0.46 6.22 -7.48
CA VAL A 84 -0.50 6.95 -8.75
C VAL A 84 0.38 8.20 -8.66
N PHE A 85 1.25 8.33 -9.65
CA PHE A 85 2.35 9.28 -9.71
C PHE A 85 2.26 10.13 -10.97
N ASN A 86 2.69 11.38 -10.84
CA ASN A 86 2.89 12.25 -12.00
C ASN A 86 4.27 12.01 -12.64
N PRO A 87 4.57 12.62 -13.80
CA PRO A 87 5.87 12.48 -14.46
C PRO A 87 7.06 13.02 -13.63
N ARG A 88 6.79 13.86 -12.62
CA ARG A 88 7.77 14.32 -11.63
C ARG A 88 8.04 13.28 -10.52
N ARG A 89 7.39 12.11 -10.59
CA ARG A 89 7.46 11.00 -9.62
C ARG A 89 6.95 11.37 -8.22
N ILE A 90 6.02 12.31 -8.15
CA ILE A 90 5.34 12.67 -6.90
C ILE A 90 4.08 11.81 -6.80
N CYS A 91 3.92 11.10 -5.67
CA CYS A 91 2.69 10.37 -5.37
C CYS A 91 1.56 11.37 -5.13
N SER A 92 0.53 11.30 -5.97
CA SER A 92 -0.67 12.12 -5.81
C SER A 92 -1.68 11.43 -4.89
N ARG A 93 -1.71 10.10 -4.92
CA ARG A 93 -2.57 9.27 -4.09
C ARG A 93 -2.06 7.84 -4.10
N ALA A 94 -2.35 7.11 -3.03
CA ALA A 94 -2.28 5.68 -3.00
C ALA A 94 -3.47 5.08 -2.27
N SER A 95 -3.67 3.77 -2.42
CA SER A 95 -4.64 3.01 -1.65
C SER A 95 -4.09 1.61 -1.36
N VAL A 96 -4.37 1.13 -0.15
CA VAL A 96 -4.07 -0.25 0.26
C VAL A 96 -5.06 -1.17 -0.45
N VAL A 97 -4.56 -2.30 -0.95
CA VAL A 97 -5.38 -3.33 -1.59
C VAL A 97 -6.35 -3.91 -0.55
N PRO A 98 -7.68 -3.87 -0.80
CA PRO A 98 -8.67 -4.42 0.12
C PRO A 98 -8.78 -5.95 -0.01
N GLU A 99 -9.29 -6.61 1.02
CA GLU A 99 -9.50 -8.07 1.02
C GLU A 99 -10.45 -8.57 -0.07
N THR A 100 -11.32 -7.71 -0.60
CA THR A 100 -12.28 -8.06 -1.65
C THR A 100 -11.71 -7.99 -3.06
N PHE A 101 -10.47 -7.48 -3.23
CA PHE A 101 -9.82 -7.42 -4.53
C PHE A 101 -9.21 -8.78 -4.90
N PRO A 102 -9.28 -9.24 -6.16
CA PRO A 102 -9.83 -8.58 -7.35
C PRO A 102 -11.32 -8.89 -7.63
N GLU A 103 -12.03 -9.58 -6.73
CA GLU A 103 -13.47 -9.89 -6.92
C GLU A 103 -14.30 -8.60 -7.07
N GLU A 104 -13.96 -7.58 -6.29
CA GLU A 104 -14.49 -6.22 -6.41
C GLU A 104 -13.38 -5.26 -6.87
N PRO A 105 -13.59 -4.48 -7.95
CA PRO A 105 -12.64 -3.47 -8.40
C PRO A 105 -12.38 -2.41 -7.33
N MET A 106 -11.13 -1.92 -7.26
CA MET A 106 -10.73 -0.91 -6.28
C MET A 106 -10.73 0.49 -6.92
N GLY A 107 -11.20 1.49 -6.18
CA GLY A 107 -11.15 2.89 -6.60
C GLY A 107 -9.89 3.58 -6.10
N LEU A 108 -9.25 4.35 -6.98
CA LEU A 108 -8.12 5.23 -6.68
C LEU A 108 -8.42 6.64 -7.20
N GLY A 109 -8.24 7.66 -6.37
CA GLY A 109 -8.32 9.05 -6.80
C GLY A 109 -6.96 9.54 -7.30
N ALA A 110 -6.90 10.46 -8.24
CA ALA A 110 -5.67 11.16 -8.61
C ALA A 110 -5.90 12.67 -8.44
N PHE A 111 -5.28 13.26 -7.44
CA PHE A 111 -5.50 14.65 -7.04
C PHE A 111 -4.64 15.65 -7.84
N MET A 112 -5.23 16.79 -8.14
CA MET A 112 -4.55 17.95 -8.71
C MET A 112 -3.79 18.71 -7.63
N GLY A 113 -2.57 19.16 -7.90
CA GLY A 113 -1.90 20.16 -7.06
C GLY A 113 -2.25 21.58 -7.46
N ASP A 114 -2.02 22.57 -6.58
CA ASP A 114 -2.16 23.95 -7.00
C ASP A 114 -1.03 24.34 -7.97
N GLN A 115 -1.27 25.38 -8.77
CA GLN A 115 -0.31 25.84 -9.77
C GLN A 115 1.00 26.27 -9.13
N GLY A 116 2.12 25.68 -9.57
CA GLY A 116 3.47 26.03 -9.10
C GLY A 116 3.88 25.33 -7.80
N GLU A 117 3.09 24.38 -7.30
CA GLU A 117 3.48 23.53 -6.19
C GLU A 117 4.01 22.17 -6.67
N ASP A 118 4.98 21.64 -5.94
CA ASP A 118 5.51 20.29 -6.15
C ASP A 118 4.62 19.25 -5.46
N ARG A 119 3.32 19.26 -5.76
CA ARG A 119 2.35 18.24 -5.32
C ARG A 119 1.32 17.93 -6.40
N GLY A 120 0.74 16.73 -6.36
CA GLY A 120 -0.37 16.32 -7.23
C GLY A 120 -0.11 16.45 -8.73
N PHE A 121 -1.18 16.37 -9.52
CA PHE A 121 -1.15 16.45 -10.98
C PHE A 121 -1.40 17.86 -11.52
N GLN A 122 -0.93 18.10 -12.74
CA GLN A 122 -1.35 19.19 -13.61
C GLN A 122 -2.19 18.64 -14.79
N PRO A 123 -3.06 19.47 -15.40
CA PRO A 123 -3.85 19.07 -16.57
C PRO A 123 -3.02 18.45 -17.70
N GLY A 124 -3.40 17.25 -18.14
CA GLY A 124 -2.79 16.56 -19.27
C GLY A 124 -1.48 15.82 -18.98
N GLU A 125 -1.05 15.76 -17.71
CA GLU A 125 0.12 14.94 -17.34
C GLU A 125 -0.18 13.44 -17.43
N GLU A 126 0.81 12.66 -17.83
CA GLU A 126 0.71 11.19 -17.88
C GLU A 126 0.56 10.59 -16.48
N LEU A 127 -0.20 9.49 -16.39
CA LEU A 127 -0.41 8.73 -15.15
C LEU A 127 0.60 7.59 -15.07
N ASP A 128 1.48 7.63 -14.06
CA ASP A 128 2.37 6.52 -13.72
C ASP A 128 1.83 5.76 -12.51
N PHE A 129 2.01 4.44 -12.49
CA PHE A 129 1.56 3.59 -11.39
C PHE A 129 2.71 2.83 -10.74
N ARG A 130 2.60 2.60 -9.43
CA ARG A 130 3.53 1.73 -8.71
C ARG A 130 2.81 0.84 -7.74
N PHE A 131 3.36 -0.34 -7.56
CA PHE A 131 3.00 -1.25 -6.50
C PHE A 131 3.99 -1.13 -5.35
N TRP A 132 3.48 -1.27 -4.14
CA TRP A 132 4.27 -1.62 -2.97
C TRP A 132 3.90 -3.04 -2.57
N ASP A 133 4.87 -3.95 -2.65
CA ASP A 133 4.77 -5.30 -2.09
C ASP A 133 5.17 -5.23 -0.61
N ALA A 134 4.20 -5.35 0.27
CA ALA A 134 4.43 -5.21 1.71
C ALA A 134 5.27 -6.36 2.28
N SER A 135 5.16 -7.54 1.68
CA SER A 135 5.85 -8.75 2.12
C SER A 135 7.35 -8.71 1.76
N ALA A 136 7.68 -8.31 0.54
CA ALA A 136 9.06 -8.18 0.07
C ALA A 136 9.69 -6.83 0.45
N ARG A 137 8.85 -5.84 0.80
CA ARG A 137 9.22 -4.44 1.06
C ARG A 137 9.91 -3.80 -0.15
N LEU A 138 9.30 -3.97 -1.32
CA LEU A 138 9.82 -3.48 -2.59
C LEU A 138 8.75 -2.72 -3.38
N GLU A 139 9.20 -1.70 -4.10
CA GLU A 139 8.36 -1.00 -5.09
C GLU A 139 8.57 -1.58 -6.48
N TYR A 140 7.49 -1.69 -7.24
CA TYR A 140 7.51 -2.07 -8.65
C TYR A 140 6.83 -0.99 -9.49
N VAL A 141 7.43 -0.63 -10.63
CA VAL A 141 6.74 0.21 -11.61
C VAL A 141 5.73 -0.68 -12.33
N ALA A 142 4.48 -0.23 -12.37
CA ALA A 142 3.41 -0.95 -13.02
C ALA A 142 3.07 -0.28 -14.35
N GLU A 143 2.90 -1.10 -15.37
CA GLU A 143 2.30 -0.72 -16.64
C GLU A 143 0.77 -0.76 -16.51
N ALA A 144 0.09 0.05 -17.31
CA ALA A 144 -1.35 0.21 -17.26
C ALA A 144 -2.00 -0.04 -18.62
N ASP A 145 -2.96 -0.94 -18.63
CA ASP A 145 -3.83 -1.19 -19.76
C ASP A 145 -5.16 -0.46 -19.58
N LEU A 146 -5.48 0.42 -20.52
CA LEU A 146 -6.73 1.17 -20.50
C LEU A 146 -7.90 0.29 -20.98
N ILE A 147 -8.83 -0.01 -20.07
CA ILE A 147 -10.04 -0.79 -20.38
C ILE A 147 -11.19 0.13 -20.78
N GLU A 148 -11.38 1.23 -20.03
CA GLU A 148 -12.41 2.23 -20.29
C GLU A 148 -11.85 3.64 -20.05
N GLY A 149 -12.20 4.57 -20.92
CA GLY A 149 -11.70 5.94 -20.87
C GLY A 149 -11.21 6.41 -22.23
N ARG A 150 -10.49 7.53 -22.24
CA ARG A 150 -9.89 8.06 -23.48
C ARG A 150 -8.40 7.79 -23.54
N GLU A 151 -7.67 8.24 -22.53
CA GLU A 151 -6.20 8.24 -22.49
C GLU A 151 -5.73 8.14 -21.04
N LEU A 152 -4.49 7.66 -20.84
CA LEU A 152 -3.82 7.59 -19.54
C LEU A 152 -3.16 8.93 -19.17
N ILE A 153 -3.94 9.99 -19.25
CA ILE A 153 -3.54 11.34 -18.84
C ILE A 153 -4.51 11.87 -17.80
N TRP A 154 -4.01 12.73 -16.93
CA TRP A 154 -4.80 13.35 -15.90
C TRP A 154 -5.78 14.37 -16.48
N VAL A 155 -7.07 14.18 -16.17
CA VAL A 155 -8.16 15.10 -16.53
C VAL A 155 -9.02 15.35 -15.30
N GLY A 156 -9.23 16.61 -14.94
CA GLY A 156 -10.02 16.99 -13.77
C GLY A 156 -11.46 16.47 -13.82
N ASN A 157 -11.90 15.79 -12.76
CA ASN A 157 -13.16 15.05 -12.68
C ASN A 157 -13.33 13.97 -13.75
N GLY A 158 -12.23 13.52 -14.36
CA GLY A 158 -12.20 12.43 -15.31
C GLY A 158 -12.47 11.08 -14.65
N PHE A 159 -12.76 10.10 -15.49
CA PHE A 159 -12.92 8.71 -15.08
C PHE A 159 -12.21 7.79 -16.08
N ILE A 160 -11.45 6.83 -15.58
CA ILE A 160 -10.90 5.71 -16.37
C ILE A 160 -11.05 4.40 -15.59
N ARG A 161 -11.06 3.28 -16.32
CA ARG A 161 -10.94 1.93 -15.79
C ARG A 161 -9.72 1.25 -16.40
N ILE A 162 -8.87 0.65 -15.58
CA ILE A 162 -7.59 0.07 -16.01
C ILE A 162 -7.37 -1.33 -15.41
N ALA A 163 -6.47 -2.07 -16.03
CA ALA A 163 -5.73 -3.18 -15.43
C ALA A 163 -4.25 -2.77 -15.29
N LEU A 164 -3.57 -3.30 -14.29
CA LEU A 164 -2.17 -3.01 -14.02
C LEU A 164 -1.35 -4.30 -13.98
N HIS A 165 -0.12 -4.25 -14.49
CA HIS A 165 0.83 -5.35 -14.44
C HIS A 165 2.25 -4.88 -14.16
N ALA A 166 3.01 -5.67 -13.42
CA ALA A 166 4.43 -5.47 -13.15
C ALA A 166 5.14 -6.81 -13.01
N GLY A 167 6.44 -6.88 -13.29
CA GLY A 167 7.21 -8.13 -13.27
C GLY A 167 7.79 -8.48 -14.63
N GLU A 168 8.55 -9.57 -14.72
CA GLU A 168 9.09 -10.03 -16.02
C GLU A 168 8.00 -10.71 -16.85
N GLU A 169 7.91 -10.32 -18.13
CA GLU A 169 7.13 -10.98 -19.20
C GLU A 169 7.90 -12.15 -19.82
#